data_AF-A0A0V0Z633-F1
#
_entry.id   AF-A0A0V0Z633-F1
#
_cell.length_a   1.000
_cell.length_b   1.000
_cell.length_c   1.000
_cell.angle_alpha   90.00
_cell.angle_beta   90.00
_cell.angle_gamma   90.00
#
_symmetry.space_group_name_H-M   'P 1'
#
loop_
_entity.id
_entity.type
_entity.pdbx_description
1 polymer ?
#
loop_
_entity_poly.entity_id
_entity_poly.type
_entity_poly.pdbx_seq_one_letter_code
_entity_poly.pdbx_strand_id
1 'polypeptide(L)' 'LEIDSNYEDGAVITSLDFAHNLQFYETPPTVNMIYRRAVDLAIQRHQVLLAVEMAGRRFPKFSENCMKFLDGQL' A
#
# COMPACT_ATOMS: atom_id res chain seq x y z
N LEU A 1 -26.60 -25.82 -4.57
CA LEU A 1 -25.20 -26.27 -4.44
C LEU A 1 -24.48 -25.18 -3.67
N GLU A 2 -24.37 -25.39 -2.36
CA GLU A 2 -23.49 -24.64 -1.48
C GLU A 2 -22.07 -24.68 -2.05
N ILE A 3 -21.37 -23.55 -2.05
CA ILE A 3 -19.93 -23.53 -2.25
C ILE A 3 -19.34 -23.08 -0.93
N ASP A 4 -18.79 -24.08 -0.26
CA ASP A 4 -18.03 -23.98 0.97
C ASP A 4 -16.81 -23.08 0.83
N SER A 5 -16.49 -22.52 1.98
CA SER A 5 -15.31 -21.76 2.36
C SER A 5 -13.98 -22.43 2.00
N ASN A 6 -13.03 -21.59 1.60
CA ASN A 6 -11.65 -21.47 2.12
C ASN A 6 -10.58 -21.43 1.04
N TYR A 7 -9.72 -20.42 1.22
CA TYR A 7 -8.34 -20.32 0.77
C TYR A 7 -8.08 -19.78 -0.63
N GLU A 8 -6.86 -19.25 -0.76
CA GLU A 8 -6.30 -18.40 -1.81
C GLU A 8 -6.68 -16.92 -1.66
N ASP A 9 -5.79 -15.94 -1.70
CA ASP A 9 -4.34 -15.85 -1.84
C ASP A 9 -4.07 -14.33 -1.64
N GLY A 10 -2.85 -13.93 -1.30
CA GLY A 10 -2.50 -12.58 -0.83
C GLY A 10 -3.28 -11.45 -1.51
N ALA A 11 -3.88 -10.57 -0.69
CA ALA A 11 -4.74 -9.47 -1.12
C ALA A 11 -4.18 -8.79 -2.39
N VAL A 12 -4.73 -9.17 -3.55
CA VAL A 12 -4.40 -8.58 -4.83
C VAL A 12 -5.04 -7.20 -4.80
N ILE A 13 -4.25 -6.18 -4.45
CA ILE A 13 -4.69 -4.79 -4.48
C ILE A 13 -4.92 -4.45 -5.95
N THR A 14 -6.18 -4.28 -6.32
CA THR A 14 -6.54 -4.02 -7.71
C THR A 14 -6.27 -2.55 -8.05
N SER A 15 -5.96 -2.25 -9.32
CA SER A 15 -5.78 -0.87 -9.81
C SER A 15 -6.98 0.05 -9.52
N LEU A 16 -8.19 -0.52 -9.40
CA LEU A 16 -9.42 0.21 -9.07
C LEU A 16 -9.43 0.72 -7.62
N ASP A 17 -8.76 0.02 -6.71
CA ASP A 17 -8.62 0.46 -5.30
C ASP A 17 -7.78 1.74 -5.19
N PHE A 18 -6.86 1.99 -6.13
CA PHE A 18 -6.00 3.18 -6.12
C PHE A 18 -6.68 4.46 -6.64
N ALA A 19 -7.75 4.35 -7.44
CA ALA A 19 -8.38 5.50 -8.08
C ALA A 19 -8.96 6.52 -7.08
N HIS A 20 -9.21 6.09 -5.83
CA HIS A 20 -9.71 6.94 -4.73
C HIS A 20 -8.69 7.11 -3.59
N ASN A 21 -7.45 6.65 -3.75
CA ASN A 21 -6.41 6.71 -2.70
C ASN A 21 -5.48 7.94 -2.81
N LEU A 22 -5.57 8.70 -3.91
CA LEU A 22 -4.82 9.94 -4.04
C LEU A 22 -5.50 11.05 -3.24
N GLN A 23 -4.89 11.45 -2.13
CA GLN A 23 -5.41 12.48 -1.24
C GLN A 23 -4.30 13.47 -0.84
N PHE A 24 -4.66 14.76 -0.76
CA PHE A 24 -3.83 15.75 -0.07
C PHE A 24 -4.01 15.61 1.45
N TYR A 25 -2.91 15.36 2.16
CA TYR A 25 -2.89 15.27 3.62
C TYR A 25 -2.88 16.66 4.28
N GLU A 26 -3.98 17.41 4.10
CA GLU A 26 -4.11 18.78 4.61
C GLU A 26 -4.72 18.83 6.01
N THR A 27 -5.85 18.12 6.21
CA THR A 27 -6.59 18.14 7.48
C THR A 27 -6.14 17.00 8.39
N PRO A 28 -5.83 17.25 9.68
CA PRO A 28 -5.54 16.19 10.63
C PRO A 28 -6.72 15.21 10.77
N PRO A 29 -6.46 13.91 10.97
CA PRO A 29 -7.53 12.93 11.18
C PRO A 29 -8.27 13.21 12.49
N THR A 30 -9.60 13.18 12.45
CA THR A 30 -10.49 13.32 13.62
C THR A 30 -10.77 11.99 14.32
N VAL A 31 -10.27 10.88 13.76
CA VAL A 31 -10.49 9.53 14.28
C VAL A 31 -9.66 9.31 15.54
N ASN A 32 -10.33 8.92 16.63
CA ASN A 32 -9.65 8.46 17.83
C ASN A 32 -9.03 7.08 17.57
N MET A 33 -7.70 6.99 17.63
CA MET A 33 -6.94 5.81 17.28
C MET A 33 -6.25 5.22 18.50
N ILE A 34 -6.50 3.93 18.75
CA ILE A 34 -5.83 3.18 19.82
C ILE A 34 -4.33 3.12 19.51
N TYR A 35 -3.48 3.33 20.54
CA TYR A 35 -2.02 3.41 20.40
C TYR A 35 -1.41 2.26 19.58
N ARG A 36 -1.81 1.01 19.86
CA ARG A 36 -1.34 -0.16 19.10
C ARG A 36 -1.60 -0.02 17.60
N ARG A 37 -2.82 0.39 17.22
CA ARG A 37 -3.19 0.60 15.82
C ARG A 37 -2.39 1.74 15.19
N ALA A 38 -2.12 2.81 15.95
CA ALA A 38 -1.27 3.90 15.47
C ALA A 38 0.16 3.43 15.18
N VAL A 39 0.73 2.60 16.06
CA VAL A 39 2.06 2.01 15.86
C VAL A 39 2.09 1.07 14.66
N ASP A 40 1.10 0.18 14.54
CA ASP A 40 1.02 -0.77 13.42
C ASP A 40 0.95 -0.02 12.07
N LEU A 41 0.14 1.05 12.00
CA LEU A 41 0.04 1.89 10.80
C LEU A 41 1.34 2.68 10.52
N ALA A 42 2.02 3.15 11.55
CA ALA A 42 3.31 3.85 11.39
C ALA A 42 4.38 2.91 10.83
N ILE A 43 4.42 1.66 11.29
CA ILE A 43 5.34 0.62 10.78
C ILE A 43 5.03 0.32 9.31
N GLN A 44 3.76 0.08 8.98
CA GLN A 44 3.34 -0.17 7.59
C GLN A 44 3.70 1.00 6.67
N ARG A 45 3.42 2.24 7.09
CA ARG A 45 3.76 3.44 6.30
C ARG A 45 5.27 3.56 6.11
N HIS A 46 6.06 3.27 7.13
CA HIS A 46 7.52 3.33 7.04
C HIS A 46 8.06 2.33 6.00
N GLN A 47 7.55 1.09 5.99
CA GLN A 47 7.94 0.08 5.01
C GLN A 47 7.62 0.52 3.57
N VAL A 48 6.44 1.09 3.33
CA VAL A 48 6.06 1.60 2.01
C VAL A 48 6.96 2.75 1.57
N LEU A 49 7.24 3.72 2.45
CA LEU A 49 8.14 4.84 2.12
C LEU A 49 9.57 4.37 1.81
N LEU A 50 10.05 3.35 2.52
CA LEU A 50 11.35 2.74 2.23
C LEU A 50 11.36 2.06 0.86
N ALA A 51 10.30 1.34 0.49
CA ALA A 51 10.16 0.75 -0.85
C ALA A 51 10.20 1.80 -1.96
N VAL A 52 9.53 2.95 -1.75
CA VAL A 52 9.58 4.10 -2.68
C VAL A 52 10.99 4.66 -2.82
N GLU A 53 11.70 4.85 -1.72
CA GLU A 53 13.11 5.30 -1.74
C GLU A 53 14.01 4.32 -2.52
N MET A 54 13.86 3.01 -2.27
CA MET A 54 14.63 1.98 -2.96
C MET A 54 14.32 1.95 -4.46
N ALA A 55 13.04 2.06 -4.84
CA ALA A 55 12.62 2.11 -6.24
C ALA A 55 13.20 3.33 -6.96
N GLY A 56 13.17 4.51 -6.31
CA GLY A 56 13.70 5.75 -6.87
C GLY A 56 15.22 5.75 -7.06
N ARG A 57 15.96 4.98 -6.27
CA ARG A 57 17.41 4.77 -6.45
C ARG A 57 17.74 3.82 -7.59
N ARG A 58 16.88 2.83 -7.84
CA ARG A 58 17.15 1.73 -8.77
C ARG A 58 16.61 1.95 -10.18
N PHE A 59 15.50 2.68 -10.30
CA PHE A 59 14.78 2.84 -11.56
C PHE A 59 14.50 4.32 -11.85
N PRO A 60 14.44 4.73 -13.14
CA PRO A 60 13.94 6.05 -13.50
C PRO A 60 12.52 6.26 -12.97
N LYS A 61 12.24 7.49 -12.54
CA LYS A 61 10.93 7.87 -12.00
C LYS A 61 9.82 7.53 -12.99
N PHE A 62 8.76 6.87 -12.50
CA PHE A 62 7.60 6.45 -13.29
C PHE A 62 7.89 5.44 -14.42
N SER A 63 9.06 4.81 -14.43
CA SER A 63 9.31 3.70 -15.36
C SER A 63 8.44 2.49 -15.00
N GLU A 64 8.16 1.64 -15.99
CA GLU A 64 7.37 0.41 -15.78
C GLU A 64 7.96 -0.48 -14.69
N ASN A 65 9.30 -0.61 -14.65
CA ASN A 65 9.99 -1.37 -13.60
C ASN A 65 9.88 -0.72 -12.22
N CYS A 66 9.84 0.62 -12.15
CA CYS A 66 9.58 1.34 -10.89
C CYS A 66 8.18 0.99 -10.37
N MET A 67 7.16 1.05 -11.23
CA MET A 67 5.78 0.73 -10.85
C MET A 67 5.62 -0.75 -10.47
N LYS A 68 6.14 -1.68 -11.27
CA LYS A 68 6.12 -3.13 -10.97
C LYS A 68 6.82 -3.47 -9.65
N PHE A 69 7.93 -2.79 -9.34
CA PHE A 69 8.62 -3.00 -8.06
C PHE A 69 7.76 -2.54 -6.88
N LEU A 70 7.11 -1.38 -7.00
CA LEU A 70 6.22 -0.83 -5.96
C LEU A 70 4.96 -1.66 -5.77
N ASP A 71 4.47 -2.27 -6.85
CA ASP A 71 3.32 -3.18 -6.82
C ASP A 71 3.70 -4.61 -6.38
N GLY A 72 4.98 -4.89 -6.10
CA GLY A 72 5.47 -6.21 -5.68
C GLY A 72 5.44 -7.28 -6.78
N GLN A 73 5.44 -6.88 -8.05
CA GLN A 73 5.30 -7.75 -9.23
C GLN A 73 6.64 -8.08 -9.92
N LEU A 74 7.77 -7.85 -9.24
CA LEU A 74 9.12 -7.88 -9.82
C LEU A 74 10.02 -8.94 -9.17
#